data_AF-A0A673NEB2-F1
#
_entry.id   AF-A0A673NEB2-F1
#
_cell.length_a   1.000
_cell.length_b   1.000
_cell.length_c   1.000
_cell.angle_alpha   90.00
_cell.angle_beta   90.00
_cell.angle_gamma   90.00
#
_symmetry.space_group_name_H-M   'P 1'
#
loop_
_entity.id
_entity.type
_entity.pdbx_description
1 polymer ?
#
loop_
_entity_poly.entity_id
_entity_poly.type
_entity_poly.pdbx_seq_one_letter_code
_entity_poly.pdbx_strand_id
1 'polypeptide(L)'
;MSGYSRIIHYATSVLCSNKGSMEISQLHHKVLQRFDVSEEDFWYVVKKCARFAVVQSKPTTEDGESDCIVVAKTSLRLCKKYSKNECYECQDLHLCKYYVYGNCRYGKGRKECKFSHDIQSQHNYPLLRECTLHELNEDDLFLLLLQNDPALLPEVCAHYNKGTGLFGACTFMERCTKVHICQHFVQDDCLFGPKCKRLHSIDEHSRRMLEERGLGGDIIHDLPYIYQNVYRLNSQTLSSELISDQGVKPAAQMEKNEICLHFIRRKCKFQDQCVLVHFNLPYKWEVNDGKGWRDLRNMEEIERAYCDPKNEHSPGSRPVDFGSMTRNHDPVRRLSTVSSVSKPAHYILTTEWIWYYKGDHENWIEYGQPDDKQRVTSVTSRELEKAFQEDNNAEVTVIKGNRHYYVSFQDMYQRNPKHNTKRRMRRRPRFVSINEVEAKAAQ
;
A
#
# COMPACT_ATOMS: atom_id res chain seq x y z
N MET A 1 11.42 14.22 14.68
CA MET A 1 10.87 15.18 13.69
C MET A 1 10.73 16.62 14.20
N SER A 2 10.64 16.90 15.53
CA SER A 2 10.43 18.26 16.06
C SER A 2 11.42 19.32 15.53
N GLY A 3 12.70 18.96 15.35
CA GLY A 3 13.72 19.87 14.81
C GLY A 3 13.53 20.32 13.35
N TYR A 4 12.72 19.61 12.55
CA TYR A 4 12.49 19.91 11.13
C TYR A 4 11.10 20.47 10.86
N SER A 5 10.32 20.82 11.89
CA SER A 5 8.91 21.23 11.75
C SER A 5 8.72 22.40 10.78
N ARG A 6 9.59 23.42 10.82
CA ARG A 6 9.53 24.59 9.92
C ARG A 6 9.79 24.22 8.45
N ILE A 7 10.70 23.27 8.22
CA ILE A 7 11.04 22.77 6.87
C ILE A 7 9.87 21.95 6.34
N ILE A 8 9.31 21.04 7.14
CA ILE A 8 8.15 20.22 6.76
C ILE A 8 6.95 21.11 6.42
N HIS A 9 6.68 22.13 7.25
CA HIS A 9 5.61 23.08 7.01
C HIS A 9 5.81 23.81 5.68
N TYR A 10 6.97 24.43 5.48
CA TYR A 10 7.28 25.18 4.27
C TYR A 10 7.26 24.30 3.02
N ALA A 11 7.90 23.13 3.06
CA ALA A 11 7.89 22.18 1.95
C ALA A 11 6.46 21.75 1.58
N THR A 12 5.59 21.53 2.57
CA THR A 12 4.18 21.21 2.28
C THR A 12 3.45 22.37 1.63
N SER A 13 3.63 23.60 2.12
CA SER A 13 3.00 24.78 1.52
C SER A 13 3.49 25.01 0.09
N VAL A 14 4.80 24.83 -0.16
CA VAL A 14 5.37 24.86 -1.51
C VAL A 14 4.73 23.81 -2.42
N LEU A 15 4.58 22.57 -1.96
CA LEU A 15 3.91 21.53 -2.74
C LEU A 15 2.45 21.91 -3.03
N CYS A 16 1.70 22.38 -2.04
CA CYS A 16 0.30 22.73 -2.22
C CYS A 16 0.12 23.93 -3.17
N SER A 17 0.94 24.97 -3.03
CA SER A 17 1.00 26.09 -3.98
C SER A 17 1.39 25.68 -5.41
N ASN A 18 1.96 24.48 -5.59
CA ASN A 18 2.28 23.89 -6.89
C ASN A 18 1.36 22.69 -7.20
N LYS A 19 0.05 22.83 -6.91
CA LYS A 19 -0.98 21.82 -7.23
C LYS A 19 -0.76 20.47 -6.54
N GLY A 20 -0.04 20.46 -5.42
CA GLY A 20 0.08 19.33 -4.50
C GLY A 20 1.24 18.37 -4.77
N SER A 21 2.02 18.58 -5.84
CA SER A 21 3.23 17.79 -6.12
C SER A 21 4.27 18.57 -6.94
N MET A 22 5.54 18.15 -6.86
CA MET A 22 6.61 18.69 -7.71
C MET A 22 7.82 17.76 -7.78
N GLU A 23 8.73 17.99 -8.73
CA GLU A 23 10.01 17.29 -8.80
C GLU A 23 10.87 17.54 -7.54
N ILE A 24 11.59 16.52 -7.10
CA ILE A 24 12.37 16.56 -5.87
C ILE A 24 13.52 17.56 -5.94
N SER A 25 14.14 17.71 -7.11
CA SER A 25 15.19 18.69 -7.40
C SER A 25 14.66 20.12 -7.22
N GLN A 26 13.45 20.39 -7.72
CA GLN A 26 12.78 21.68 -7.59
C GLN A 26 12.37 21.96 -6.14
N LEU A 27 11.86 20.96 -5.42
CA LEU A 27 11.53 21.09 -4.00
C LEU A 27 12.78 21.38 -3.16
N HIS A 28 13.85 20.62 -3.41
CA HIS A 28 15.15 20.79 -2.75
C HIS A 28 15.68 22.21 -2.94
N HIS A 29 15.68 22.70 -4.18
CA HIS A 29 16.11 24.06 -4.50
C HIS A 29 15.29 25.12 -3.74
N LYS A 30 13.96 25.01 -3.72
CA LYS A 30 13.10 25.97 -2.99
C LYS A 30 13.29 25.92 -1.46
N VAL A 31 13.60 24.74 -0.90
CA VAL A 31 13.86 24.59 0.54
C VAL A 31 15.22 25.22 0.90
N LEU A 32 16.28 24.95 0.12
CA LEU A 32 17.61 25.53 0.35
C LEU A 32 17.65 27.06 0.24
N GLN A 33 16.76 27.66 -0.56
CA GLN A 33 16.63 29.12 -0.63
C GLN A 33 16.17 29.76 0.69
N ARG A 34 15.51 29.00 1.57
CA ARG A 34 14.89 29.53 2.79
C ARG A 34 15.46 28.94 4.07
N PHE A 35 16.06 27.75 4.01
CA PHE A 35 16.60 27.04 5.15
C PHE A 35 18.00 26.52 4.83
N ASP A 36 18.90 26.69 5.79
CA ASP A 36 20.21 26.04 5.79
C ASP A 36 20.02 24.59 6.27
N VAL A 37 19.93 23.66 5.33
CA VAL A 37 19.68 22.23 5.58
C VAL A 37 20.64 21.41 4.74
N SER A 38 21.23 20.37 5.34
CA SER A 38 22.08 19.44 4.61
C SER A 38 21.26 18.62 3.62
N GLU A 39 21.91 18.12 2.56
CA GLU A 39 21.25 17.24 1.59
C GLU A 39 20.71 15.97 2.29
N GLU A 40 21.47 15.39 3.22
CA GLU A 40 21.06 14.22 4.00
C GLU A 40 19.81 14.48 4.85
N ASP A 41 19.74 15.64 5.52
CA ASP A 41 18.59 16.04 6.33
C ASP A 41 17.35 16.28 5.48
N PHE A 42 17.50 16.93 4.32
CA PHE A 42 16.39 17.12 3.38
C PHE A 42 15.83 15.76 2.93
N TRP A 43 16.71 14.85 2.51
CA TRP A 43 16.30 13.50 2.11
C TRP A 43 15.65 12.71 3.24
N TYR A 44 16.17 12.84 4.47
CA TYR A 44 15.56 12.24 5.65
C TYR A 44 14.14 12.77 5.87
N VAL A 45 13.95 14.09 5.82
CA VAL A 45 12.63 14.73 5.98
C VAL A 45 11.66 14.24 4.91
N VAL A 46 12.04 14.29 3.64
CA VAL A 46 11.17 13.91 2.51
C VAL A 46 10.84 12.42 2.51
N LYS A 47 11.77 11.53 2.89
CA LYS A 47 11.55 10.08 2.90
C LYS A 47 10.87 9.55 4.16
N LYS A 48 11.00 10.22 5.31
CA LYS A 48 10.50 9.72 6.61
C LYS A 48 9.28 10.46 7.13
N CYS A 49 8.94 11.64 6.60
CA CYS A 49 7.75 12.37 7.03
C CYS A 49 6.49 11.81 6.37
N ALA A 50 5.47 11.49 7.18
CA ALA A 50 4.18 11.00 6.70
C ALA A 50 3.42 11.99 5.78
N ARG A 51 3.86 13.26 5.72
CA ARG A 51 3.30 14.30 4.85
C ARG A 51 3.80 14.25 3.41
N PHE A 52 4.78 13.41 3.10
CA PHE A 52 5.38 13.35 1.78
C PHE A 52 5.38 11.92 1.25
N ALA A 53 5.13 11.81 -0.05
CA ALA A 53 5.20 10.58 -0.81
C ALA A 53 6.17 10.80 -1.98
N VAL A 54 7.27 10.04 -2.05
CA VAL A 54 8.25 10.11 -3.14
C VAL A 54 7.94 9.06 -4.21
N VAL A 55 7.59 9.51 -5.40
CA VAL A 55 7.20 8.66 -6.54
C VAL A 55 8.24 8.79 -7.65
N GLN A 56 8.72 7.68 -8.20
CA GLN A 56 9.61 7.73 -9.36
C GLN A 56 8.84 8.17 -10.60
N SER A 57 9.34 9.19 -11.29
CA SER A 57 8.92 9.54 -12.66
C SER A 57 9.49 8.52 -13.64
N LYS A 58 8.83 8.34 -14.78
CA LYS A 58 9.35 7.47 -15.85
C LYS A 58 10.53 8.18 -16.52
N PRO A 59 11.60 7.45 -16.90
CA PRO A 59 12.77 8.05 -17.54
C PRO A 59 12.35 8.67 -18.89
N THR A 60 12.63 9.96 -19.05
CA THR A 60 12.35 10.71 -20.28
C THR A 60 13.51 10.71 -21.28
N THR A 61 14.71 10.28 -20.88
CA THR A 61 15.92 10.30 -21.74
C THR A 61 16.92 9.21 -21.36
N GLU A 62 17.82 8.87 -22.31
CA GLU A 62 18.87 7.85 -22.19
C GLU A 62 19.97 8.17 -21.16
N ASP A 63 19.96 9.37 -20.58
CA ASP A 63 20.79 9.72 -19.42
C ASP A 63 20.07 9.29 -18.13
N GLY A 64 20.61 8.26 -17.47
CA GLY A 64 20.01 7.50 -16.38
C GLY A 64 19.82 8.23 -15.04
N GLU A 65 19.32 9.46 -15.03
CA GLU A 65 18.85 10.14 -13.83
C GLU A 65 17.32 10.00 -13.73
N SER A 66 16.88 9.18 -12.77
CA SER A 66 15.44 8.99 -12.51
C SER A 66 14.88 10.17 -11.74
N ASP A 67 14.14 11.05 -12.41
CA ASP A 67 13.43 12.14 -11.76
C ASP A 67 12.41 11.60 -10.75
N CYS A 68 12.45 12.08 -9.50
CA CYS A 68 11.48 11.72 -8.47
C CYS A 68 10.52 12.88 -8.23
N ILE A 69 9.23 12.58 -8.07
CA ILE A 69 8.18 13.54 -7.75
C ILE A 69 7.80 13.37 -6.28
N VAL A 70 7.74 14.47 -5.54
CA VAL A 70 7.23 14.52 -4.17
C VAL A 70 5.78 14.96 -4.21
N VAL A 71 4.88 14.18 -3.60
CA VAL A 71 3.45 14.48 -3.48
C VAL A 71 3.11 14.71 -2.01
N ALA A 72 2.34 15.76 -1.72
CA ALA A 72 1.88 16.04 -0.36
C ALA A 72 0.78 15.05 0.07
N LYS A 73 0.84 14.55 1.29
CA LYS A 73 -0.05 13.49 1.82
C LYS A 73 -0.59 13.84 3.20
N THR A 74 -1.78 13.34 3.51
CA THR A 74 -2.35 13.34 4.87
C THR A 74 -3.24 12.11 5.08
N SER A 75 -3.35 11.66 6.33
CA SER A 75 -4.32 10.64 6.76
C SER A 75 -5.70 11.23 7.07
N LEU A 76 -5.85 12.55 7.22
CA LEU A 76 -7.13 13.18 7.56
C LEU A 76 -8.14 13.09 6.41
N ARG A 77 -9.40 12.83 6.75
CA ARG A 77 -10.55 12.76 5.84
C ARG A 77 -11.71 13.59 6.40
N LEU A 78 -12.73 13.86 5.59
CA LEU A 78 -13.98 14.43 6.10
C LEU A 78 -14.88 13.34 6.69
N CYS A 79 -15.49 13.64 7.83
CA CYS A 79 -16.39 12.70 8.50
C CYS A 79 -17.68 12.53 7.68
N LYS A 80 -17.91 11.32 7.16
CA LYS A 80 -19.13 10.99 6.40
C LYS A 80 -20.40 11.09 7.25
N LYS A 81 -20.29 10.79 8.55
CA LYS A 81 -21.41 10.77 9.52
C LYS A 81 -21.70 12.13 10.15
N TYR A 82 -20.79 13.10 10.01
CA TYR A 82 -20.97 14.46 10.54
C TYR A 82 -22.23 15.11 9.97
N SER A 83 -22.54 14.81 8.70
CA SER A 83 -23.77 15.27 8.05
C SER A 83 -25.07 14.89 8.77
N LYS A 84 -25.03 13.84 9.60
CA LYS A 84 -26.17 13.27 10.34
C LYS A 84 -26.10 13.51 11.86
N ASN A 85 -25.04 14.15 12.36
CA ASN A 85 -24.75 14.29 13.80
C ASN A 85 -24.66 12.94 14.56
N GLU A 86 -24.27 11.87 13.88
CA GLU A 86 -24.22 10.49 14.41
C GLU A 86 -22.79 10.03 14.75
N CYS A 87 -21.87 10.96 15.01
CA CYS A 87 -20.47 10.64 15.29
C CYS A 87 -20.10 10.89 16.76
N TYR A 88 -19.52 9.88 17.40
CA TYR A 88 -18.95 9.93 18.76
C TYR A 88 -17.48 9.49 18.67
N GLU A 89 -16.57 10.21 19.34
CA GLU A 89 -15.11 9.96 19.30
C GLU A 89 -14.53 9.85 17.87
N CYS A 90 -14.90 10.80 17.00
CA CYS A 90 -14.53 10.78 15.59
C CYS A 90 -13.07 11.20 15.35
N GLN A 91 -12.37 10.50 14.46
CA GLN A 91 -11.00 10.80 14.02
C GLN A 91 -10.94 11.51 12.66
N ASP A 92 -12.09 11.90 12.12
CA ASP A 92 -12.23 12.63 10.86
C ASP A 92 -12.62 14.09 11.11
N LEU A 93 -12.31 14.96 10.15
CA LEU A 93 -12.61 16.38 10.21
C LEU A 93 -14.11 16.66 10.07
N HIS A 94 -14.61 17.54 10.92
CA HIS A 94 -15.97 18.07 10.87
C HIS A 94 -15.95 19.40 10.13
N LEU A 95 -16.11 19.33 8.80
CA LEU A 95 -16.14 20.49 7.92
C LEU A 95 -17.22 20.38 6.86
N CYS A 96 -17.72 21.53 6.42
CA CYS A 96 -18.59 21.63 5.27
C CYS A 96 -17.84 21.25 3.99
N LYS A 97 -18.32 20.23 3.27
CA LYS A 97 -17.77 19.84 1.97
C LYS A 97 -17.72 21.01 0.97
N TYR A 98 -18.75 21.84 0.92
CA TYR A 98 -18.79 22.99 0.02
C TYR A 98 -17.90 24.14 0.46
N TYR A 99 -17.49 24.18 1.74
CA TYR A 99 -16.48 25.12 2.22
C TYR A 99 -15.10 24.72 1.71
N VAL A 100 -14.76 23.43 1.80
CA VAL A 100 -13.53 22.87 1.19
C VAL A 100 -13.50 23.09 -0.32
N TYR A 101 -14.67 23.12 -0.98
CA TYR A 101 -14.79 23.43 -2.40
C TYR A 101 -14.69 24.93 -2.74
N GLY A 102 -14.54 25.82 -1.75
CA GLY A 102 -14.47 27.27 -1.97
C GLY A 102 -15.79 27.95 -2.36
N ASN A 103 -16.87 27.19 -2.60
CA ASN A 103 -18.12 27.67 -3.20
C ASN A 103 -19.37 27.37 -2.35
N CYS A 104 -19.24 27.39 -1.02
CA CYS A 104 -20.38 27.20 -0.12
C CYS A 104 -21.38 28.38 -0.21
N ARG A 105 -22.60 28.08 -0.67
CA ARG A 105 -23.70 29.06 -0.81
C ARG A 105 -24.14 29.70 0.53
N TYR A 106 -23.78 29.11 1.66
CA TYR A 106 -24.13 29.55 3.01
C TYR A 106 -22.95 30.15 3.79
N GLY A 107 -21.75 30.24 3.19
CA GLY A 107 -20.55 30.75 3.89
C GLY A 107 -20.39 32.27 3.88
N LYS A 108 -21.04 32.97 2.94
CA LYS A 108 -20.95 34.44 2.76
C LYS A 108 -22.34 35.11 2.71
N GLY A 109 -23.40 34.38 3.07
CA GLY A 109 -24.80 34.78 2.92
C GLY A 109 -25.52 35.05 4.25
N ARG A 110 -26.82 35.41 4.16
CA ARG A 110 -27.68 35.76 5.33
C ARG A 110 -28.06 34.58 6.23
N LYS A 111 -27.82 33.33 5.81
CA LYS A 111 -28.14 32.11 6.56
C LYS A 111 -26.86 31.35 6.85
N GLU A 112 -26.68 30.95 8.10
CA GLU A 112 -25.54 30.16 8.55
C GLU A 112 -25.55 28.75 7.93
N CYS A 113 -24.35 28.26 7.62
CA CYS A 113 -24.17 26.90 7.13
C CYS A 113 -24.47 25.89 8.25
N LYS A 114 -25.17 24.81 7.92
CA LYS A 114 -25.43 23.71 8.88
C LYS A 114 -24.17 22.93 9.27
N PHE A 115 -23.10 23.06 8.49
CA PHE A 115 -21.85 22.36 8.69
C PHE A 115 -20.75 23.37 9.04
N SER A 116 -19.83 22.96 9.92
CA SER A 116 -18.74 23.82 10.38
C SER A 116 -17.89 24.35 9.23
N HIS A 117 -17.62 25.65 9.25
CA HIS A 117 -16.59 26.31 8.44
C HIS A 117 -15.35 26.62 9.30
N ASP A 118 -15.34 26.21 10.57
CA ASP A 118 -14.23 26.43 11.48
C ASP A 118 -13.24 25.25 11.43
N ILE A 119 -12.14 25.47 10.70
CA ILE A 119 -11.03 24.53 10.57
C ILE A 119 -10.36 24.28 11.92
N GLN A 120 -10.26 25.28 12.78
CA GLN A 120 -9.59 25.20 14.07
C GLN A 120 -10.56 24.99 15.23
N SER A 121 -11.74 24.45 14.94
CA SER A 121 -12.73 24.10 15.97
C SER A 121 -12.13 23.17 17.03
N GLN A 122 -12.75 23.14 18.21
CA GLN A 122 -12.32 22.30 19.33
C GLN A 122 -12.13 20.82 18.94
N HIS A 123 -12.94 20.32 17.99
CA HIS A 123 -12.84 18.95 17.46
C HIS A 123 -11.69 18.81 16.44
N ASN A 124 -11.57 19.74 15.50
CA ASN A 124 -10.63 19.61 14.38
C ASN A 124 -9.18 19.92 14.79
N TYR A 125 -8.97 20.85 15.73
CA TYR A 125 -7.63 21.32 16.09
C TYR A 125 -6.69 20.23 16.61
N PRO A 126 -7.11 19.32 17.52
CA PRO A 126 -6.28 18.19 17.95
C PRO A 126 -5.85 17.30 16.78
N LEU A 127 -6.78 16.95 15.87
CA LEU A 127 -6.52 16.10 14.70
C LEU A 127 -5.51 16.76 13.73
N LEU A 128 -5.68 18.06 13.48
CA LEU A 128 -4.74 18.85 12.67
C LEU A 128 -3.36 18.93 13.34
N ARG A 129 -3.30 19.03 14.67
CA ARG A 129 -2.04 19.11 15.41
C ARG A 129 -1.29 17.78 15.39
N GLU A 130 -1.98 16.65 15.57
CA GLU A 130 -1.40 15.30 15.46
C GLU A 130 -0.76 15.06 14.09
N CYS A 131 -1.41 15.53 13.03
CA CYS A 131 -0.87 15.45 11.67
C CYS A 131 0.10 16.59 11.31
N THR A 132 0.39 17.51 12.23
CA THR A 132 1.23 18.71 12.03
C THR A 132 0.75 19.67 10.93
N LEU A 133 -0.57 19.75 10.72
CA LEU A 133 -1.24 20.56 9.69
C LEU A 133 -1.88 21.84 10.23
N HIS A 134 -1.99 22.00 11.55
CA HIS A 134 -2.63 23.14 12.22
C HIS A 134 -2.12 24.55 11.82
N GLU A 135 -0.91 24.66 11.31
CA GLU A 135 -0.31 25.92 10.86
C GLU A 135 -0.54 26.22 9.36
N LEU A 136 -1.02 25.25 8.57
CA LEU A 136 -1.28 25.48 7.14
C LEU A 136 -2.42 26.47 6.95
N ASN A 137 -2.33 27.26 5.86
CA ASN A 137 -3.46 28.09 5.43
C ASN A 137 -4.60 27.22 4.87
N GLU A 138 -5.77 27.84 4.69
CA GLU A 138 -6.98 27.13 4.28
C GLU A 138 -6.86 26.51 2.88
N ASP A 139 -6.31 27.26 1.91
CA ASP A 139 -6.17 26.83 0.52
C ASP A 139 -5.25 25.60 0.41
N ASP A 140 -4.11 25.63 1.08
CA ASP A 140 -3.16 24.52 1.13
C ASP A 140 -3.80 23.28 1.79
N LEU A 141 -4.56 23.48 2.88
CA LEU A 141 -5.26 22.39 3.56
C LEU A 141 -6.36 21.80 2.68
N PHE A 142 -7.14 22.61 1.98
CA PHE A 142 -8.23 22.15 1.12
C PHE A 142 -7.71 21.36 -0.06
N LEU A 143 -6.66 21.83 -0.73
CA LEU A 143 -6.00 21.07 -1.79
C LEU A 143 -5.45 19.74 -1.26
N LEU A 144 -4.80 19.77 -0.09
CA LEU A 144 -4.28 18.56 0.54
C LEU A 144 -5.40 17.55 0.85
N LEU A 145 -6.56 18.01 1.34
CA LEU A 145 -7.73 17.17 1.56
C LEU A 145 -8.31 16.63 0.25
N LEU A 146 -8.44 17.46 -0.78
CA LEU A 146 -8.97 17.08 -2.11
C LEU A 146 -8.17 15.93 -2.74
N GLN A 147 -6.84 15.97 -2.65
CA GLN A 147 -6.00 14.91 -3.24
C GLN A 147 -5.84 13.66 -2.36
N ASN A 148 -6.28 13.70 -1.10
CA ASN A 148 -6.17 12.57 -0.17
C ASN A 148 -7.52 11.91 0.15
N ASP A 149 -8.65 12.61 0.06
CA ASP A 149 -9.99 12.07 0.33
C ASP A 149 -10.79 11.83 -0.96
N PRO A 150 -10.96 10.57 -1.41
CA PRO A 150 -11.71 10.25 -2.61
C PRO A 150 -13.18 10.70 -2.58
N ALA A 151 -13.78 10.88 -1.40
CA ALA A 151 -15.18 11.33 -1.29
C ALA A 151 -15.36 12.82 -1.65
N LEU A 152 -14.25 13.56 -1.73
CA LEU A 152 -14.23 14.96 -2.15
C LEU A 152 -14.07 15.12 -3.67
N LEU A 153 -13.68 14.09 -4.41
CA LEU A 153 -13.46 14.22 -5.85
C LEU A 153 -14.68 13.81 -6.67
N PRO A 154 -14.99 14.53 -7.77
CA PRO A 154 -15.94 14.06 -8.75
C PRO A 154 -15.52 12.71 -9.34
N GLU A 155 -16.48 11.87 -9.71
CA GLU A 155 -16.18 10.59 -10.35
C GLU A 155 -15.70 10.78 -11.80
N VAL A 156 -14.68 10.01 -12.20
CA VAL A 156 -14.21 9.94 -13.59
C VAL A 156 -15.01 8.89 -14.38
N CYS A 157 -15.37 9.21 -15.62
CA CYS A 157 -16.09 8.29 -16.49
C CYS A 157 -15.19 7.18 -17.04
N ALA A 158 -15.38 5.94 -16.55
CA ALA A 158 -14.62 4.79 -17.03
C ALA A 158 -14.88 4.43 -18.51
N HIS A 159 -16.05 4.78 -19.04
CA HIS A 159 -16.41 4.51 -20.44
C HIS A 159 -15.80 5.49 -21.42
N TYR A 160 -15.45 6.69 -20.96
CA TYR A 160 -14.81 7.71 -21.79
C TYR A 160 -13.49 7.20 -22.36
N ASN A 161 -12.68 6.48 -21.58
CA ASN A 161 -11.38 5.99 -22.02
C ASN A 161 -11.43 4.70 -22.87
N LYS A 162 -12.62 4.20 -23.23
CA LYS A 162 -12.79 2.98 -24.05
C LYS A 162 -13.34 3.33 -25.43
N GLY A 163 -13.00 2.59 -26.49
CA GLY A 163 -13.52 2.82 -27.84
C GLY A 163 -12.87 3.99 -28.60
N THR A 164 -13.30 4.20 -29.85
CA THR A 164 -12.63 5.06 -30.85
C THR A 164 -13.27 6.43 -31.09
N GLY A 165 -14.50 6.66 -30.62
CA GLY A 165 -15.22 7.93 -30.79
C GLY A 165 -14.76 9.04 -29.83
N LEU A 166 -15.22 10.27 -30.07
CA LEU A 166 -14.90 11.48 -29.26
C LEU A 166 -15.20 11.27 -27.77
N PHE A 167 -16.34 10.63 -27.46
CA PHE A 167 -16.74 10.29 -26.10
C PHE A 167 -16.38 8.84 -25.71
N GLY A 168 -15.62 8.15 -26.56
CA GLY A 168 -15.29 6.75 -26.37
C GLY A 168 -16.52 5.86 -26.42
N ALA A 169 -16.74 5.08 -25.37
CA ALA A 169 -17.89 4.20 -25.19
C ALA A 169 -18.95 4.82 -24.27
N CYS A 170 -18.77 6.08 -23.85
CA CYS A 170 -19.76 6.80 -23.05
C CYS A 170 -20.98 7.16 -23.89
N THR A 171 -22.10 6.50 -23.63
CA THR A 171 -23.38 6.77 -24.32
C THR A 171 -24.03 8.08 -23.89
N PHE A 172 -23.64 8.63 -22.73
CA PHE A 172 -24.16 9.91 -22.22
C PHE A 172 -23.52 11.13 -22.87
N MET A 173 -22.34 10.98 -23.51
CA MET A 173 -21.66 12.05 -24.26
C MET A 173 -21.58 13.37 -23.46
N GLU A 174 -22.07 14.47 -24.02
CA GLU A 174 -22.15 15.80 -23.38
C GLU A 174 -23.16 15.89 -22.24
N ARG A 175 -23.92 14.84 -21.93
CA ARG A 175 -24.81 14.78 -20.76
C ARG A 175 -24.24 13.92 -19.65
N CYS A 176 -22.99 13.48 -19.78
CA CYS A 176 -22.35 12.67 -18.75
C CYS A 176 -22.12 13.48 -17.49
N THR A 177 -22.60 12.96 -16.37
CA THR A 177 -22.44 13.58 -15.05
C THR A 177 -21.09 13.26 -14.39
N LYS A 178 -20.23 12.51 -15.07
CA LYS A 178 -18.89 12.11 -14.63
C LYS A 178 -17.84 12.81 -15.47
N VAL A 179 -16.68 13.08 -14.89
CA VAL A 179 -15.60 13.81 -15.55
C VAL A 179 -15.02 12.98 -16.69
N HIS A 180 -14.94 13.58 -17.87
CA HIS A 180 -14.24 13.04 -19.04
C HIS A 180 -12.78 13.50 -19.03
N ILE A 181 -11.87 12.64 -18.59
CA ILE A 181 -10.43 12.90 -18.58
C ILE A 181 -9.66 11.68 -19.07
N CYS A 182 -8.54 11.92 -19.74
CA CYS A 182 -7.63 10.91 -20.25
C CYS A 182 -7.01 10.11 -19.11
N GLN A 183 -7.24 8.80 -19.08
CA GLN A 183 -6.67 7.89 -18.09
C GLN A 183 -5.15 7.89 -18.16
N HIS A 184 -4.57 7.90 -19.37
CA HIS A 184 -3.12 7.91 -19.57
C HIS A 184 -2.46 9.22 -19.11
N PHE A 185 -3.19 10.34 -19.17
CA PHE A 185 -2.70 11.60 -18.61
C PHE A 185 -2.65 11.54 -17.08
N VAL A 186 -3.72 11.03 -16.47
CA VAL A 186 -3.79 10.83 -15.01
C VAL A 186 -2.70 9.85 -14.52
N GLN A 187 -2.34 8.87 -15.37
CA GLN A 187 -1.29 7.88 -15.10
C GLN A 187 0.13 8.33 -15.46
N ASP A 188 0.29 9.58 -15.90
CA ASP A 188 1.58 10.16 -16.32
C ASP A 188 2.27 9.34 -17.45
N ASP A 189 1.47 8.81 -18.38
CA ASP A 189 1.96 7.93 -19.45
C ASP A 189 1.29 8.15 -20.81
N CYS A 190 0.66 9.31 -20.99
CA CYS A 190 0.07 9.71 -22.26
C CYS A 190 1.14 10.13 -23.28
N LEU A 191 1.39 9.24 -24.25
CA LEU A 191 2.37 9.46 -25.33
C LEU A 191 1.96 10.56 -26.33
N PHE A 192 0.69 10.97 -26.33
CA PHE A 192 0.15 11.92 -27.31
C PHE A 192 0.22 13.38 -26.85
N GLY A 193 0.48 13.61 -25.56
CA GLY A 193 0.54 14.96 -24.98
C GLY A 193 -0.63 15.84 -25.43
N PRO A 194 -0.39 17.05 -25.96
CA PRO A 194 -1.45 17.96 -26.40
C PRO A 194 -2.25 17.48 -27.62
N LYS A 195 -1.74 16.47 -28.35
CA LYS A 195 -2.42 15.87 -29.51
C LYS A 195 -3.31 14.69 -29.11
N CYS A 196 -3.47 14.41 -27.81
CA CYS A 196 -4.31 13.33 -27.35
C CYS A 196 -5.77 13.54 -27.77
N LYS A 197 -6.41 12.48 -28.25
CA LYS A 197 -7.86 12.49 -28.55
C LYS A 197 -8.72 12.54 -27.29
N ARG A 198 -8.12 12.34 -26.12
CA ARG A 198 -8.76 12.42 -24.81
C ARG A 198 -8.38 13.72 -24.11
N LEU A 199 -9.30 14.25 -23.33
CA LEU A 199 -9.12 15.52 -22.63
C LEU A 199 -8.07 15.41 -21.52
N HIS A 200 -7.11 16.34 -21.50
CA HIS A 200 -6.14 16.53 -20.40
C HIS A 200 -6.53 17.70 -19.48
N SER A 201 -7.60 18.41 -19.84
CA SER A 201 -8.19 19.52 -19.09
C SER A 201 -9.69 19.31 -19.00
N ILE A 202 -10.33 19.93 -18.01
CA ILE A 202 -11.79 19.92 -17.89
C ILE A 202 -12.38 20.78 -19.03
N ASP A 203 -13.31 20.22 -19.79
CA ASP A 203 -14.02 20.94 -20.85
C ASP A 203 -15.11 21.86 -20.27
N GLU A 204 -15.60 22.78 -21.09
CA GLU A 204 -16.56 23.82 -20.66
C GLU A 204 -17.90 23.24 -20.19
N HIS A 205 -18.34 22.12 -20.74
CA HIS A 205 -19.54 21.45 -20.26
C HIS A 205 -19.32 20.89 -18.85
N SER A 206 -18.25 20.12 -18.65
CA SER A 206 -17.93 19.56 -17.33
C SER A 206 -17.66 20.65 -16.30
N ARG A 207 -17.02 21.77 -16.69
CA ARG A 207 -16.80 22.93 -15.82
C ARG A 207 -18.13 23.44 -15.26
N ARG A 208 -19.10 23.77 -16.12
CA ARG A 208 -20.41 24.27 -15.69
C ARG A 208 -21.13 23.28 -14.78
N MET A 209 -21.12 21.99 -15.12
CA MET A 209 -21.72 20.93 -14.30
C MET A 209 -21.07 20.82 -12.90
N LEU A 210 -19.74 20.99 -12.81
CA LEU A 210 -19.01 20.94 -11.54
C LEU A 210 -19.25 22.19 -10.68
N GLU A 211 -19.32 23.37 -11.32
CA GLU A 211 -19.67 24.63 -10.65
C GLU A 211 -21.10 24.60 -10.10
N GLU A 212 -22.06 24.03 -10.85
CA GLU A 212 -23.43 23.80 -10.37
C GLU A 212 -23.47 22.90 -9.13
N ARG A 213 -22.57 21.92 -9.06
CA ARG A 213 -22.33 21.06 -7.89
C ARG A 213 -21.51 21.71 -6.78
N GLY A 214 -21.15 22.98 -6.93
CA GLY A 214 -20.53 23.80 -5.90
C GLY A 214 -19.01 23.66 -5.80
N LEU A 215 -18.31 23.17 -6.82
CA LEU A 215 -16.85 23.24 -6.89
C LEU A 215 -16.38 24.64 -7.33
N GLY A 216 -15.29 25.12 -6.74
CA GLY A 216 -14.57 26.34 -7.14
C GLY A 216 -13.97 26.24 -8.54
N GLY A 217 -14.01 27.32 -9.32
CA GLY A 217 -13.50 27.36 -10.69
C GLY A 217 -11.97 27.18 -10.80
N ASP A 218 -11.27 27.59 -9.76
CA ASP A 218 -9.84 27.37 -9.47
C ASP A 218 -9.55 25.89 -9.21
N ILE A 219 -10.31 25.25 -8.32
CA ILE A 219 -10.20 23.81 -8.04
C ILE A 219 -10.47 23.00 -9.32
N ILE A 220 -11.51 23.39 -10.09
CA ILE A 220 -11.85 22.71 -11.35
C ILE A 220 -10.71 22.80 -12.36
N HIS A 221 -10.02 23.93 -12.42
CA HIS A 221 -8.86 24.08 -13.30
C HIS A 221 -7.72 23.12 -12.89
N ASP A 222 -7.51 22.92 -11.59
CA ASP A 222 -6.42 22.09 -11.07
C ASP A 222 -6.79 20.60 -10.92
N LEU A 223 -8.07 20.24 -11.04
CA LEU A 223 -8.57 18.85 -10.98
C LEU A 223 -7.73 17.83 -11.77
N PRO A 224 -7.30 18.09 -13.02
CA PRO A 224 -6.47 17.14 -13.76
C PRO A 224 -5.18 16.75 -13.02
N TYR A 225 -4.52 17.71 -12.37
CA TYR A 225 -3.30 17.49 -11.59
C TYR A 225 -3.60 16.86 -10.23
N ILE A 226 -4.73 17.21 -9.62
CA ILE A 226 -5.21 16.57 -8.39
C ILE A 226 -5.48 15.08 -8.65
N TYR A 227 -6.11 14.72 -9.77
CA TYR A 227 -6.29 13.32 -10.16
C TYR A 227 -4.97 12.61 -10.41
N GLN A 228 -3.98 13.26 -11.03
CA GLN A 228 -2.62 12.70 -11.15
C GLN A 228 -2.00 12.43 -9.77
N ASN A 229 -2.11 13.35 -8.83
CA ASN A 229 -1.60 13.17 -7.47
C ASN A 229 -2.33 12.04 -6.74
N VAL A 230 -3.64 11.96 -6.87
CA VAL A 230 -4.44 10.85 -6.32
C VAL A 230 -4.00 9.53 -6.93
N TYR A 231 -3.78 9.48 -8.24
CA TYR A 231 -3.23 8.29 -8.89
C TYR A 231 -1.83 7.96 -8.38
N ARG A 232 -0.94 8.94 -8.17
CA ARG A 232 0.42 8.74 -7.63
C ARG A 232 0.43 8.25 -6.18
N LEU A 233 -0.45 8.81 -5.34
CA LEU A 233 -0.64 8.38 -3.96
C LEU A 233 -1.27 6.99 -3.90
N ASN A 234 -2.25 6.74 -4.77
CA ASN A 234 -2.88 5.44 -4.89
C ASN A 234 -2.01 4.44 -5.64
N SER A 235 -1.05 4.85 -6.47
CA SER A 235 -0.08 3.97 -7.10
C SER A 235 1.01 3.60 -6.12
N GLN A 236 1.24 4.43 -5.09
CA GLN A 236 2.00 4.04 -3.92
C GLN A 236 1.21 3.08 -3.02
N THR A 237 -0.07 3.35 -2.74
CA THR A 237 -0.89 2.38 -2.02
C THR A 237 -1.09 1.12 -2.84
N LEU A 238 -1.24 1.17 -4.17
CA LEU A 238 -1.21 0.05 -5.10
C LEU A 238 0.21 -0.50 -5.29
N SER A 239 1.31 0.21 -5.07
CA SER A 239 2.61 -0.46 -4.90
C SER A 239 2.72 -1.11 -3.51
N SER A 240 1.82 -0.74 -2.59
CA SER A 240 1.64 -1.28 -1.24
C SER A 240 0.43 -2.26 -1.12
N GLU A 241 -0.40 -2.39 -2.18
CA GLU A 241 -1.70 -3.11 -2.29
C GLU A 241 -1.78 -3.92 -3.61
N LEU A 242 -0.89 -3.71 -4.57
CA LEU A 242 -0.42 -4.70 -5.57
C LEU A 242 0.78 -5.49 -4.98
N ILE A 243 1.10 -5.20 -3.71
CA ILE A 243 1.54 -6.18 -2.70
C ILE A 243 0.33 -7.04 -2.22
N SER A 244 -0.90 -6.82 -2.73
CA SER A 244 -2.08 -7.65 -2.47
C SER A 244 -2.94 -8.12 -3.67
N ASP A 245 -2.89 -7.58 -4.90
CA ASP A 245 -3.37 -8.31 -6.11
C ASP A 245 -3.00 -7.63 -7.46
N GLN A 246 -2.70 -8.37 -8.53
CA GLN A 246 -2.07 -7.94 -9.82
C GLN A 246 -2.98 -7.10 -10.77
N GLY A 247 -2.59 -6.38 -11.86
CA GLY A 247 -1.40 -6.19 -12.74
C GLY A 247 -1.85 -5.23 -13.89
N VAL A 248 -1.05 -4.43 -14.62
CA VAL A 248 0.03 -4.72 -15.58
C VAL A 248 0.72 -3.39 -15.95
N LYS A 249 2.06 -3.31 -15.96
CA LYS A 249 2.92 -2.63 -16.99
C LYS A 249 4.41 -2.96 -16.74
N PRO A 250 5.31 -2.78 -17.74
CA PRO A 250 6.36 -3.76 -18.06
C PRO A 250 7.77 -3.44 -17.56
N ALA A 251 8.51 -4.54 -17.34
CA ALA A 251 9.94 -4.81 -17.47
C ALA A 251 10.96 -3.64 -17.38
N ALA A 252 11.34 -3.29 -16.15
CA ALA A 252 12.74 -3.12 -15.80
C ALA A 252 12.91 -3.52 -14.33
N GLN A 253 13.38 -4.76 -14.13
CA GLN A 253 13.76 -5.39 -12.86
C GLN A 253 12.75 -5.21 -11.70
N MET A 254 11.52 -5.68 -11.91
CA MET A 254 10.65 -6.09 -10.79
C MET A 254 11.43 -7.03 -9.88
N GLU A 255 11.52 -6.74 -8.59
CA GLU A 255 11.92 -7.73 -7.59
C GLU A 255 10.82 -8.80 -7.54
N LYS A 256 10.99 -9.83 -8.35
CA LYS A 256 10.12 -10.99 -8.42
C LYS A 256 10.16 -11.69 -7.04
N ASN A 257 9.06 -11.71 -6.29
CA ASN A 257 9.03 -12.24 -4.91
C ASN A 257 8.38 -13.63 -4.77
N GLU A 258 7.75 -14.14 -5.83
CA GLU A 258 7.13 -15.47 -5.86
C GLU A 258 7.74 -16.31 -6.99
N ILE A 259 7.95 -17.58 -6.72
CA ILE A 259 8.52 -18.54 -7.66
C ILE A 259 7.44 -19.07 -8.60
N CYS A 260 7.75 -19.06 -9.89
CA CYS A 260 6.87 -19.53 -10.95
C CYS A 260 6.65 -21.05 -10.83
N LEU A 261 5.47 -21.43 -10.34
CA LEU A 261 5.09 -22.84 -10.23
C LEU A 261 5.13 -23.58 -11.58
N HIS A 262 4.78 -22.89 -12.67
CA HIS A 262 4.81 -23.46 -14.02
C HIS A 262 6.24 -23.68 -14.52
N PHE A 263 7.21 -22.88 -14.07
CA PHE A 263 8.61 -23.04 -14.44
C PHE A 263 9.21 -24.29 -13.79
N ILE A 264 8.95 -24.51 -12.49
CA ILE A 264 9.40 -25.73 -11.78
C ILE A 264 8.88 -27.00 -12.51
N ARG A 265 7.65 -26.93 -13.04
CA ARG A 265 7.02 -28.02 -13.82
C ARG A 265 7.44 -28.06 -15.29
N ARG A 266 8.38 -27.22 -15.73
CA ARG A 266 8.85 -27.08 -17.12
C ARG A 266 7.75 -26.76 -18.14
N LYS A 267 6.68 -26.09 -17.70
CA LYS A 267 5.48 -25.74 -18.49
C LYS A 267 5.22 -24.23 -18.57
N CYS A 268 6.15 -23.39 -18.11
CA CYS A 268 5.99 -21.95 -18.20
C CYS A 268 6.07 -21.49 -19.67
N LYS A 269 4.99 -20.90 -20.18
CA LYS A 269 4.92 -20.38 -21.55
C LYS A 269 5.57 -19.00 -21.72
N PHE A 270 5.84 -18.30 -20.62
CA PHE A 270 6.29 -16.91 -20.63
C PHE A 270 7.82 -16.76 -20.62
N GLN A 271 8.58 -17.84 -20.36
CA GLN A 271 10.05 -17.86 -20.38
C GLN A 271 10.64 -16.60 -19.71
N ASP A 272 11.51 -15.85 -20.38
CA ASP A 272 12.17 -14.67 -19.81
C ASP A 272 11.23 -13.49 -19.53
N GLN A 273 10.02 -13.49 -20.10
CA GLN A 273 8.97 -12.49 -19.84
C GLN A 273 8.11 -12.84 -18.62
N CYS A 274 8.38 -13.95 -17.93
CA CYS A 274 7.60 -14.32 -16.75
C CYS A 274 7.83 -13.33 -15.61
N VAL A 275 6.74 -12.78 -15.06
CA VAL A 275 6.74 -11.86 -13.92
C VAL A 275 7.12 -12.53 -12.59
N LEU A 276 7.16 -13.87 -12.56
CA LEU A 276 7.53 -14.68 -11.40
C LEU A 276 8.99 -15.16 -11.52
N VAL A 277 9.63 -15.50 -10.40
CA VAL A 277 11.00 -16.01 -10.40
C VAL A 277 11.05 -17.38 -11.03
N HIS A 278 11.92 -17.55 -12.02
CA HIS A 278 12.28 -18.86 -12.54
C HIS A 278 13.36 -19.46 -11.66
N PHE A 279 12.97 -20.35 -10.76
CA PHE A 279 13.87 -21.09 -9.89
C PHE A 279 13.42 -22.55 -9.80
N ASN A 280 14.37 -23.46 -9.63
CA ASN A 280 14.13 -24.90 -9.73
C ASN A 280 13.53 -25.52 -8.45
N LEU A 281 13.50 -24.77 -7.34
CA LEU A 281 12.95 -25.21 -6.06
C LEU A 281 11.73 -24.36 -5.68
N PRO A 282 10.81 -24.86 -4.83
CA PRO A 282 9.64 -24.11 -4.39
C PRO A 282 9.96 -23.03 -3.35
N TYR A 283 11.24 -22.88 -2.98
CA TYR A 283 11.77 -21.87 -2.09
C TYR A 283 13.09 -21.32 -2.65
N LYS A 284 13.36 -20.04 -2.40
CA LYS A 284 14.62 -19.40 -2.77
C LYS A 284 15.08 -18.46 -1.66
N TRP A 285 16.33 -18.56 -1.24
CA TRP A 285 16.91 -17.72 -0.20
C TRP A 285 17.95 -16.76 -0.76
N GLU A 286 17.80 -15.47 -0.46
CA GLU A 286 18.66 -14.40 -0.98
C GLU A 286 19.09 -13.46 0.13
N VAL A 287 20.25 -12.84 -0.04
CA VAL A 287 20.84 -11.84 0.87
C VAL A 287 21.20 -10.58 0.09
N ASN A 288 20.96 -9.42 0.69
CA ASN A 288 21.31 -8.13 0.10
C ASN A 288 22.46 -7.47 0.87
N ASP A 289 23.63 -7.37 0.23
CA ASP A 289 24.83 -6.74 0.81
C ASP A 289 25.00 -5.27 0.39
N GLY A 290 23.91 -4.61 -0.01
CA GLY A 290 23.90 -3.24 -0.53
C GLY A 290 24.15 -3.13 -2.03
N LYS A 291 24.52 -4.22 -2.72
CA LYS A 291 24.68 -4.28 -4.19
C LYS A 291 23.53 -5.02 -4.90
N GLY A 292 22.48 -5.38 -4.16
CA GLY A 292 21.33 -6.13 -4.66
C GLY A 292 21.23 -7.53 -4.06
N TRP A 293 20.15 -8.23 -4.41
CA TRP A 293 19.85 -9.57 -3.90
C TRP A 293 20.71 -10.63 -4.57
N ARG A 294 21.35 -11.49 -3.77
CA ARG A 294 22.15 -12.61 -4.23
C ARG A 294 21.77 -13.91 -3.55
N ASP A 295 21.84 -15.01 -4.29
CA ASP A 295 21.48 -16.35 -3.83
C ASP A 295 22.41 -16.85 -2.70
N LEU A 296 21.80 -17.48 -1.69
CA LEU A 296 22.53 -18.18 -0.63
C LEU A 296 22.90 -19.61 -1.08
N ARG A 297 24.16 -20.01 -0.88
CA ARG A 297 24.71 -21.30 -1.37
C ARG A 297 24.09 -22.54 -0.71
N ASN A 298 23.77 -22.50 0.58
CA ASN A 298 23.28 -23.66 1.35
C ASN A 298 21.75 -23.66 1.50
N MET A 299 21.04 -23.44 0.40
CA MET A 299 19.62 -23.11 0.41
C MET A 299 18.72 -24.20 0.99
N GLU A 300 18.98 -25.48 0.67
CA GLU A 300 18.20 -26.60 1.20
C GLU A 300 18.41 -26.79 2.72
N GLU A 301 19.63 -26.59 3.22
CA GLU A 301 19.94 -26.65 4.66
C GLU A 301 19.26 -25.51 5.42
N ILE A 302 19.29 -24.30 4.85
CA ILE A 302 18.62 -23.12 5.42
C ILE A 302 17.10 -23.36 5.43
N GLU A 303 16.53 -23.85 4.33
CA GLU A 303 15.10 -24.15 4.26
C GLU A 303 14.70 -25.23 5.27
N ARG A 304 15.45 -26.34 5.33
CA ARG A 304 15.20 -27.42 6.30
C ARG A 304 15.20 -26.90 7.74
N ALA A 305 16.17 -26.05 8.06
CA ALA A 305 16.24 -25.43 9.37
C ALA A 305 15.06 -24.46 9.61
N TYR A 306 14.69 -23.65 8.62
CA TYR A 306 13.57 -22.72 8.71
C TYR A 306 12.23 -23.42 8.90
N CYS A 307 12.01 -24.54 8.21
CA CYS A 307 10.79 -25.35 8.32
C CYS A 307 10.53 -25.87 9.74
N ASP A 308 11.57 -26.11 10.53
CA ASP A 308 11.41 -26.49 11.94
C ASP A 308 11.16 -25.24 12.80
N PRO A 309 9.98 -25.10 13.42
CA PRO A 309 9.65 -23.96 14.24
C PRO A 309 10.51 -23.86 15.49
N LYS A 310 11.30 -24.87 15.90
CA LYS A 310 12.24 -24.78 17.03
C LYS A 310 13.48 -23.96 16.69
N ASN A 311 13.89 -23.96 15.43
CA ASN A 311 15.10 -23.26 15.02
C ASN A 311 14.86 -21.76 14.92
N GLU A 312 15.79 -20.99 15.47
CA GLU A 312 15.83 -19.53 15.33
C GLU A 312 16.88 -19.10 14.31
N HIS A 313 17.84 -19.99 14.01
CA HIS A 313 18.97 -19.72 13.14
C HIS A 313 19.18 -20.87 12.15
N SER A 314 19.71 -20.57 10.97
CA SER A 314 20.21 -21.59 10.04
C SER A 314 21.52 -22.21 10.54
N PRO A 315 21.89 -23.43 10.10
CA PRO A 315 23.22 -23.97 10.36
C PRO A 315 24.31 -23.19 9.60
N GLY A 316 25.56 -23.34 10.04
CA GLY A 316 26.75 -22.80 9.37
C GLY A 316 27.45 -21.64 10.10
N SER A 317 28.59 -21.21 9.57
CA SER A 317 29.44 -20.17 10.19
C SER A 317 28.89 -18.75 10.06
N ARG A 318 27.95 -18.52 9.13
CA ARG A 318 27.21 -17.25 8.95
C ARG A 318 25.71 -17.54 8.92
N PRO A 319 25.10 -17.80 10.08
CA PRO A 319 23.72 -18.22 10.16
C PRO A 319 22.75 -17.09 9.77
N VAL A 320 21.65 -17.45 9.13
CA VAL A 320 20.49 -16.57 8.95
C VAL A 320 19.69 -16.58 10.25
N ASP A 321 19.41 -15.41 10.81
CA ASP A 321 18.44 -15.22 11.89
C ASP A 321 17.03 -15.18 11.26
N PHE A 322 16.22 -16.18 11.60
CA PHE A 322 14.87 -16.35 11.05
C PHE A 322 13.84 -15.43 11.68
N GLY A 323 14.16 -14.78 12.80
CA GLY A 323 13.29 -13.82 13.49
C GLY A 323 13.46 -12.41 12.92
N SER A 324 14.70 -11.96 12.75
CA SER A 324 15.01 -10.65 12.15
C SER A 324 15.03 -10.68 10.62
N MET A 325 15.11 -11.88 10.01
CA MET A 325 15.36 -12.04 8.58
C MET A 325 16.65 -11.33 8.15
N THR A 326 17.73 -11.52 8.92
CA THR A 326 19.05 -10.96 8.62
C THR A 326 20.13 -12.03 8.68
N ARG A 327 21.27 -11.76 8.03
CA ARG A 327 22.49 -12.54 8.20
C ARG A 327 23.62 -11.58 8.51
N ASN A 328 24.14 -11.66 9.73
CA ASN A 328 24.92 -10.59 10.35
C ASN A 328 24.08 -9.28 10.42
N HIS A 329 24.30 -8.35 9.49
CA HIS A 329 23.54 -7.10 9.36
C HIS A 329 22.86 -6.96 8.00
N ASP A 330 23.07 -7.91 7.10
CA ASP A 330 22.53 -7.87 5.74
C ASP A 330 21.09 -8.43 5.74
N PRO A 331 20.12 -7.73 5.13
CA PRO A 331 18.77 -8.25 4.96
C PRO A 331 18.77 -9.56 4.16
N VAL A 332 17.94 -10.51 4.61
CA VAL A 332 17.71 -11.80 3.96
C VAL A 332 16.24 -11.91 3.59
N ARG A 333 15.93 -12.54 2.45
CA ARG A 333 14.55 -12.87 2.09
C ARG A 333 14.43 -14.32 1.64
N ARG A 334 13.23 -14.86 1.87
CA ARG A 334 12.79 -16.17 1.36
C ARG A 334 11.65 -15.95 0.38
N LEU A 335 11.84 -16.35 -0.87
CA LEU A 335 10.80 -16.44 -1.87
C LEU A 335 10.17 -17.83 -1.81
N SER A 336 8.90 -17.93 -2.18
CA SER A 336 8.17 -19.20 -2.20
C SER A 336 7.33 -19.34 -3.45
N THR A 337 6.87 -20.55 -3.75
CA THR A 337 5.71 -20.73 -4.64
C THR A 337 4.44 -20.26 -3.94
N VAL A 338 3.38 -20.09 -4.73
CA VAL A 338 2.03 -19.76 -4.23
C VAL A 338 1.58 -20.67 -3.08
N SER A 339 0.82 -20.11 -2.13
CA SER A 339 0.27 -20.87 -0.98
C SER A 339 -0.69 -21.97 -1.45
N SER A 340 -0.60 -23.16 -0.84
CA SER A 340 -1.42 -24.32 -1.21
C SER A 340 -2.92 -24.11 -1.02
N VAL A 341 -3.35 -23.16 -0.17
CA VAL A 341 -4.78 -22.86 0.04
C VAL A 341 -5.39 -22.02 -1.08
N SER A 342 -4.57 -21.36 -1.89
CA SER A 342 -5.00 -20.48 -2.99
C SER A 342 -5.20 -21.22 -4.32
N LYS A 343 -4.74 -22.48 -4.41
CA LYS A 343 -4.81 -23.30 -5.62
C LYS A 343 -5.53 -24.62 -5.35
N PRO A 344 -6.16 -25.21 -6.38
CA PRO A 344 -6.71 -26.56 -6.28
C PRO A 344 -5.64 -27.61 -5.94
N ALA A 345 -6.04 -28.71 -5.31
CA ALA A 345 -5.14 -29.76 -4.81
C ALA A 345 -4.28 -30.46 -5.88
N HIS A 346 -4.65 -30.39 -7.16
CA HIS A 346 -3.87 -30.95 -8.26
C HIS A 346 -2.63 -30.11 -8.63
N TYR A 347 -2.49 -28.91 -8.08
CA TYR A 347 -1.26 -28.13 -8.21
C TYR A 347 -0.20 -28.66 -7.23
N ILE A 348 0.71 -29.48 -7.75
CA ILE A 348 1.88 -29.96 -7.01
C ILE A 348 2.90 -28.83 -6.81
N LEU A 349 3.70 -28.90 -5.73
CA LEU A 349 4.81 -27.98 -5.39
C LEU A 349 4.38 -26.55 -5.00
N THR A 350 3.10 -26.35 -4.66
CA THR A 350 2.65 -25.16 -3.90
C THR A 350 3.24 -25.18 -2.49
N THR A 351 3.48 -24.01 -1.90
CA THR A 351 4.00 -23.93 -0.53
C THR A 351 2.88 -24.21 0.47
N GLU A 352 2.99 -25.31 1.21
CA GLU A 352 2.08 -25.64 2.31
C GLU A 352 2.58 -24.96 3.59
N TRP A 353 1.81 -24.00 4.10
CA TRP A 353 2.12 -23.28 5.32
C TRP A 353 1.47 -23.94 6.53
N ILE A 354 2.29 -24.17 7.55
CA ILE A 354 1.90 -24.79 8.81
C ILE A 354 2.00 -23.73 9.91
N TRP A 355 0.96 -23.67 10.75
CA TRP A 355 0.88 -22.75 11.85
C TRP A 355 1.13 -23.50 13.15
N TYR A 356 1.96 -22.90 14.01
CA TYR A 356 2.34 -23.45 15.31
C TYR A 356 2.07 -22.45 16.42
N TYR A 357 1.77 -22.96 17.61
CA TYR A 357 1.78 -22.19 18.86
C TYR A 357 2.74 -22.81 19.86
N LYS A 358 3.32 -21.98 20.71
CA LYS A 358 4.22 -22.44 21.78
C LYS A 358 3.41 -23.09 22.92
N GLY A 359 3.63 -24.39 23.11
CA GLY A 359 3.06 -25.24 24.15
C GLY A 359 3.66 -24.96 25.54
N ASP A 360 3.23 -25.74 26.52
CA ASP A 360 3.62 -25.56 27.93
C ASP A 360 5.07 -25.99 28.19
N HIS A 361 5.58 -26.97 27.43
CA HIS A 361 6.95 -27.50 27.55
C HIS A 361 7.90 -26.89 26.52
N GLU A 362 7.63 -25.66 26.09
CA GLU A 362 8.33 -24.98 24.98
C GLU A 362 8.30 -25.71 23.63
N ASN A 363 7.47 -26.74 23.50
CA ASN A 363 7.22 -27.44 22.25
C ASN A 363 6.35 -26.59 21.32
N TRP A 364 6.67 -26.61 20.02
CA TRP A 364 5.80 -26.03 19.00
C TRP A 364 4.77 -27.06 18.58
N ILE A 365 3.49 -26.73 18.76
CA ILE A 365 2.37 -27.62 18.46
C ILE A 365 1.63 -27.05 17.25
N GLU A 366 1.39 -27.90 16.25
CA GLU A 366 0.67 -27.54 15.04
C GLU A 366 -0.83 -27.32 15.34
N TYR A 367 -1.44 -26.31 14.75
CA TYR A 367 -2.90 -26.12 14.80
C TYR A 367 -3.61 -27.24 14.01
N GLY A 368 -4.56 -27.91 14.67
CA GLY A 368 -5.30 -29.04 14.14
C GLY A 368 -4.70 -30.40 14.51
N GLN A 369 -3.52 -30.43 15.15
CA GLN A 369 -2.91 -31.66 15.66
C GLN A 369 -3.10 -31.81 17.18
N PRO A 370 -3.11 -33.05 17.70
CA PRO A 370 -3.22 -33.29 19.14
C PRO A 370 -1.97 -32.80 19.89
N ASP A 371 -2.17 -32.12 21.02
CA ASP A 371 -1.08 -31.79 21.96
C ASP A 371 -0.69 -32.99 22.84
N ASP A 372 0.29 -32.80 23.75
CA ASP A 372 0.73 -33.81 24.72
C ASP A 372 -0.43 -34.38 25.57
N LYS A 373 -1.56 -33.67 25.67
CA LYS A 373 -2.77 -34.07 26.40
C LYS A 373 -3.90 -34.53 25.47
N GLN A 374 -3.57 -34.87 24.21
CA GLN A 374 -4.52 -35.31 23.17
C GLN A 374 -5.64 -34.31 22.85
N ARG A 375 -5.41 -33.00 23.09
CA ARG A 375 -6.36 -31.94 22.77
C ARG A 375 -6.03 -31.32 21.44
N VAL A 376 -7.06 -31.16 20.60
CA VAL A 376 -6.96 -30.56 19.27
C VAL A 376 -7.60 -29.17 19.29
N THR A 377 -7.12 -28.27 18.43
CA THR A 377 -7.74 -26.96 18.20
C THR A 377 -8.90 -27.07 17.22
N SER A 378 -9.94 -26.25 17.38
CA SER A 378 -11.10 -26.22 16.48
C SER A 378 -10.78 -25.76 15.06
N VAL A 379 -9.63 -25.11 14.88
CA VAL A 379 -9.12 -24.70 13.58
C VAL A 379 -7.81 -25.43 13.27
N THR A 380 -7.62 -25.75 12.02
CA THR A 380 -6.42 -26.37 11.45
C THR A 380 -5.46 -25.31 10.92
N SER A 381 -4.19 -25.68 10.71
CA SER A 381 -3.22 -24.83 10.01
C SER A 381 -3.71 -24.36 8.64
N ARG A 382 -4.47 -25.20 7.93
CA ARG A 382 -5.05 -24.87 6.61
C ARG A 382 -6.11 -23.77 6.71
N GLU A 383 -6.97 -23.80 7.72
CA GLU A 383 -8.01 -22.79 7.92
C GLU A 383 -7.41 -21.45 8.39
N LEU A 384 -6.40 -21.51 9.28
CA LEU A 384 -5.65 -20.32 9.68
C LEU A 384 -4.90 -19.70 8.50
N GLU A 385 -4.26 -20.52 7.67
CA GLU A 385 -3.60 -20.03 6.46
C GLU A 385 -4.61 -19.40 5.50
N LYS A 386 -5.80 -19.99 5.32
CA LYS A 386 -6.86 -19.37 4.50
C LYS A 386 -7.29 -18.00 5.06
N ALA A 387 -7.55 -17.91 6.36
CA ALA A 387 -7.91 -16.65 7.01
C ALA A 387 -6.78 -15.60 6.89
N PHE A 388 -5.52 -16.02 7.05
CA PHE A 388 -4.36 -15.16 6.90
C PHE A 388 -4.19 -14.61 5.47
N GLN A 389 -4.52 -15.42 4.45
CA GLN A 389 -4.49 -14.98 3.05
C GLN A 389 -5.64 -14.03 2.70
N GLU A 390 -6.78 -14.13 3.38
CA GLU A 390 -7.94 -13.24 3.19
C GLU A 390 -7.74 -11.89 3.92
N ASP A 391 -7.25 -11.92 5.16
CA ASP A 391 -6.94 -10.75 5.97
C ASP A 391 -5.83 -11.06 6.98
N ASN A 392 -4.64 -10.51 6.74
CA ASN A 392 -3.46 -10.72 7.59
C ASN A 392 -3.50 -9.94 8.92
N ASN A 393 -4.51 -9.10 9.14
CA ASN A 393 -4.77 -8.39 10.39
C ASN A 393 -5.99 -8.95 11.15
N ALA A 394 -6.66 -9.97 10.60
CA ALA A 394 -7.81 -10.58 11.25
C ALA A 394 -7.44 -11.24 12.59
N GLU A 395 -8.38 -11.19 13.54
CA GLU A 395 -8.32 -12.01 14.74
C GLU A 395 -9.22 -13.24 14.60
N VAL A 396 -8.64 -14.44 14.73
CA VAL A 396 -9.37 -15.70 14.61
C VAL A 396 -9.64 -16.31 15.99
N THR A 397 -10.88 -16.74 16.23
CA THR A 397 -11.23 -17.44 17.47
C THR A 397 -10.93 -18.93 17.35
N VAL A 398 -10.15 -19.46 18.30
CA VAL A 398 -9.73 -20.87 18.36
C VAL A 398 -10.17 -21.49 19.67
N ILE A 399 -10.85 -22.62 19.60
CA ILE A 399 -11.27 -23.40 20.76
C ILE A 399 -10.30 -24.57 20.94
N LYS A 400 -9.83 -24.82 22.17
CA LYS A 400 -9.00 -25.99 22.49
C LYS A 400 -9.47 -26.60 23.81
N GLY A 401 -10.11 -27.76 23.74
CA GLY A 401 -10.91 -28.30 24.85
C GLY A 401 -12.02 -27.32 25.22
N ASN A 402 -12.12 -26.93 26.49
CA ASN A 402 -13.16 -25.99 26.97
C ASN A 402 -12.68 -24.52 27.03
N ARG A 403 -11.55 -24.19 26.38
CA ARG A 403 -10.94 -22.85 26.44
C ARG A 403 -11.00 -22.17 25.08
N HIS A 404 -11.38 -20.88 25.10
CA HIS A 404 -11.38 -20.00 23.94
C HIS A 404 -10.10 -19.17 23.91
N TYR A 405 -9.53 -19.05 22.72
CA TYR A 405 -8.35 -18.25 22.44
C TYR A 405 -8.60 -17.36 21.22
N TYR A 406 -7.90 -16.23 21.17
CA TYR A 406 -7.85 -15.35 20.01
C TYR A 406 -6.45 -15.41 19.42
N VAL A 407 -6.37 -15.57 18.13
CA VAL A 407 -5.14 -15.59 17.34
C VAL A 407 -5.03 -14.24 16.63
N SER A 408 -3.96 -13.49 16.91
CA SER A 408 -3.60 -12.26 16.20
C SER A 408 -2.46 -12.57 15.24
N PHE A 409 -2.73 -12.45 13.94
CA PHE A 409 -1.73 -12.64 12.89
C PHE A 409 -0.68 -11.51 12.88
N GLN A 410 -1.11 -10.26 13.14
CA GLN A 410 -0.23 -9.10 13.21
C GLN A 410 0.77 -9.22 14.35
N ASP A 411 0.31 -9.62 15.54
CA ASP A 411 1.19 -9.74 16.70
C ASP A 411 1.98 -11.06 16.70
N MET A 412 1.54 -12.07 15.95
CA MET A 412 2.02 -13.45 16.01
C MET A 412 1.87 -14.08 17.40
N TYR A 413 0.70 -13.91 18.00
CA TYR A 413 0.36 -14.45 19.32
C TYR A 413 -1.05 -15.02 19.42
N GLN A 414 -1.17 -16.08 20.22
CA GLN A 414 -2.43 -16.62 20.71
C GLN A 414 -2.66 -16.14 22.15
N ARG A 415 -3.83 -15.55 22.42
CA ARG A 415 -4.21 -15.02 23.74
C ARG A 415 -5.48 -15.66 24.29
N ASN A 416 -5.53 -15.87 25.61
CA ASN A 416 -6.76 -16.25 26.32
C ASN A 416 -7.16 -15.12 27.28
N PRO A 417 -8.18 -14.32 26.96
CA PRO A 417 -8.59 -13.20 27.79
C PRO A 417 -9.04 -13.61 29.20
N LYS A 418 -9.66 -14.79 29.34
CA LYS A 418 -10.16 -15.28 30.65
C LYS A 418 -9.04 -15.64 31.63
N HIS A 419 -7.89 -16.08 31.12
CA HIS A 419 -6.76 -16.52 31.95
C HIS A 419 -5.52 -15.63 31.80
N ASN A 420 -5.62 -14.53 31.04
CA ASN A 420 -4.52 -13.64 30.70
C ASN A 420 -3.24 -14.36 30.24
N THR A 421 -3.38 -15.44 29.47
CA THR A 421 -2.23 -16.19 28.93
C THR A 421 -1.96 -15.78 27.49
N LYS A 422 -0.69 -15.63 27.14
CA LYS A 422 -0.21 -15.24 25.80
C LYS A 422 0.87 -16.23 25.33
N ARG A 423 0.70 -16.83 24.16
CA ARG A 423 1.61 -17.83 23.57
C ARG A 423 2.09 -17.34 22.21
N ARG A 424 3.39 -17.41 21.95
CA ARG A 424 3.96 -17.08 20.64
C ARG A 424 3.44 -18.03 19.57
N MET A 425 3.26 -17.51 18.37
CA MET A 425 2.95 -18.27 17.18
C MET A 425 4.10 -18.24 16.18
N ARG A 426 4.21 -19.27 15.35
CA ARG A 426 5.14 -19.33 14.21
C ARG A 426 4.42 -19.89 13.00
N ARG A 427 4.69 -19.32 11.83
CA ARG A 427 4.23 -19.79 10.53
C ARG A 427 5.44 -20.32 9.76
N ARG A 428 5.49 -21.62 9.48
CA ARG A 428 6.61 -22.28 8.77
C ARG A 428 6.10 -23.12 7.59
N PRO A 429 6.84 -23.20 6.48
CA PRO A 429 6.46 -24.04 5.35
C PRO A 429 6.77 -25.52 5.65
N ARG A 430 6.02 -26.44 5.06
CA ARG A 430 6.40 -27.86 5.03
C ARG A 430 7.65 -28.01 4.17
N PHE A 431 8.68 -28.67 4.72
CA PHE A 431 9.93 -28.91 4.00
C PHE A 431 9.70 -29.81 2.77
N VAL A 432 10.35 -29.47 1.66
CA VAL A 432 10.41 -30.29 0.45
C VAL A 432 11.87 -30.37 0.02
N SER A 433 12.44 -31.58 0.01
CA SER A 433 13.83 -31.78 -0.42
C SER A 433 14.00 -31.58 -1.94
N ILE A 434 15.23 -31.33 -2.39
CA ILE A 434 15.56 -31.25 -3.82
C ILE A 434 15.10 -32.53 -4.54
N ASN A 435 15.38 -33.70 -3.94
CA ASN A 435 14.99 -35.00 -4.48
C ASN A 435 13.46 -35.15 -4.65
N GLU A 436 12.67 -34.65 -3.69
CA GLU A 436 11.21 -34.67 -3.80
C GLU A 436 10.68 -33.74 -4.90
N VAL A 437 11.32 -32.59 -5.10
CA VAL A 437 10.97 -31.67 -6.18
C VAL A 437 11.21 -32.33 -7.53
N GLU A 438 12.38 -32.96 -7.71
CA GLU A 438 12.74 -33.68 -8.94
C GLU A 438 11.79 -34.84 -9.21
N ALA A 439 11.46 -35.65 -8.20
CA ALA A 439 10.52 -36.76 -8.32
C ALA A 439 9.10 -36.30 -8.71
N LYS A 440 8.62 -35.19 -8.16
CA LYS A 440 7.30 -34.61 -8.47
C LYS A 440 7.28 -33.89 -9.82
N ALA A 441 8.38 -33.26 -10.24
CA ALA A 441 8.47 -32.55 -11.51
C ALA A 441 8.61 -33.48 -12.72
N ALA A 442 9.04 -34.73 -12.50
CA ALA A 442 9.10 -35.79 -13.52
C ALA A 442 7.75 -36.46 -13.82
N GLN A 443 6.70 -36.18 -13.02
CA GLN A 443 5.32 -36.65 -13.18
C GLN A 443 4.47 -35.57 -13.88
#